data_AF-A0A2W6QS42-F1
#
_entry.id   AF-A0A2W6QS42-F1
#
_cell.length_a   1.000
_cell.length_b   1.000
_cell.length_c   1.000
_cell.angle_alpha   90.00
_cell.angle_beta   90.00
_cell.angle_gamma   90.00
#
_symmetry.space_group_name_H-M   'P 1'
#
loop_
_entity.id
_entity.type
_entity.pdbx_description
1 polymer ?
#
loop_
_entity_poly.entity_id
_entity_poly.type
_entity_poly.pdbx_seq_one_letter_code
_entity_poly.pdbx_strand_id
1 'polypeptide(L)'
;MTTSAKTSAKKMLMSDLMQTVGILPILILIVAVFGFIAPNFFTESNLLNITRQASINIVLAAGMTFIILTGGIDLSVGSILGTTAVAAMVVSLSP
;
A
#
# COMPACT_ATOMS: atom_id res chain seq x y z
N MET A 1 -39.50 20.51 -2.23
CA MET A 1 -38.24 21.31 -2.28
C MET A 1 -37.17 20.88 -1.27
N THR A 2 -37.43 19.96 -0.32
CA THR A 2 -36.45 19.53 0.71
C THR A 2 -35.55 18.35 0.31
N THR A 3 -35.87 17.65 -0.78
CA THR A 3 -35.14 16.44 -1.23
C THR A 3 -33.83 16.75 -1.95
N SER A 4 -33.75 17.88 -2.68
CA SER A 4 -32.57 18.26 -3.47
C SER A 4 -31.38 18.67 -2.59
N ALA A 5 -31.63 19.36 -1.47
CA ALA A 5 -30.60 19.78 -0.54
C ALA A 5 -29.97 18.58 0.22
N LYS A 6 -30.79 17.60 0.64
CA LYS A 6 -30.32 16.38 1.32
C LYS A 6 -29.46 15.49 0.43
N THR A 7 -29.82 15.33 -0.84
CA THR A 7 -29.03 14.54 -1.80
C THR A 7 -27.66 15.16 -2.09
N SER A 8 -27.60 16.49 -2.23
CA SER A 8 -26.33 17.20 -2.43
C SER A 8 -25.41 17.14 -1.21
N ALA A 9 -25.96 17.32 0.00
CA ALA A 9 -25.20 17.20 1.24
C ALA A 9 -24.66 15.78 1.44
N LYS A 10 -25.48 14.75 1.17
CA LYS A 10 -25.05 13.35 1.23
C LYS A 10 -23.92 13.06 0.24
N LYS A 11 -23.99 13.60 -0.98
CA LYS A 11 -22.96 13.41 -2.01
C LYS A 11 -21.62 14.06 -1.59
N MET A 12 -21.64 15.26 -1.03
CA MET A 12 -20.45 15.92 -0.47
C MET A 12 -19.83 15.12 0.69
N LEU A 13 -20.66 14.66 1.63
CA LEU A 13 -20.16 13.84 2.75
C LEU A 13 -19.55 12.51 2.27
N MET A 14 -20.15 11.88 1.25
CA MET A 14 -19.60 10.66 0.67
C MET A 14 -18.28 10.91 -0.07
N SER A 15 -18.13 12.04 -0.78
CA SER A 15 -16.87 12.39 -1.45
C SER A 15 -15.76 12.72 -0.46
N ASP A 16 -16.07 13.45 0.62
CA ASP A 16 -15.10 13.79 1.67
C ASP A 16 -14.66 12.52 2.43
N LEU A 17 -15.62 11.62 2.71
CA LEU A 17 -15.32 10.33 3.30
C LEU A 17 -14.40 9.52 2.38
N MET A 18 -14.72 9.42 1.09
CA MET A 18 -13.90 8.69 0.10
C MET A 18 -12.49 9.27 -0.04
N GLN A 19 -12.33 10.60 0.02
CA GLN A 19 -11.01 11.24 0.03
C GLN A 19 -10.26 10.94 1.34
N THR A 20 -10.96 10.90 2.48
CA THR A 20 -10.37 10.61 3.79
C THR A 20 -9.89 9.16 3.92
N VAL A 21 -10.67 8.20 3.41
CA VAL A 21 -10.27 6.77 3.44
C VAL A 21 -9.25 6.40 2.36
N GLY A 22 -9.00 7.28 1.39
CA GLY A 22 -7.96 7.12 0.38
C GLY A 22 -8.10 5.81 -0.40
N ILE A 23 -7.05 5.00 -0.42
CA ILE A 23 -6.99 3.74 -1.17
C ILE A 23 -7.67 2.56 -0.47
N LEU A 24 -8.13 2.73 0.78
CA LEU A 24 -8.70 1.64 1.59
C LEU A 24 -9.92 0.95 0.93
N PRO A 25 -10.89 1.65 0.29
CA PRO A 25 -11.99 0.99 -0.40
C PRO A 25 -11.54 0.08 -1.55
N ILE A 26 -10.49 0.49 -2.26
CA ILE A 26 -9.90 -0.29 -3.36
C ILE A 26 -9.22 -1.53 -2.80
N LEU A 27 -8.51 -1.43 -1.67
CA LEU A 27 -7.93 -2.57 -0.98
C LEU A 27 -9.00 -3.60 -0.59
N ILE A 28 -10.10 -3.14 0.02
CA ILE A 28 -11.23 -4.01 0.40
C ILE A 28 -11.80 -4.72 -0.83
N LEU A 29 -12.00 -3.98 -1.94
CA LEU A 29 -12.49 -4.55 -3.19
C LEU A 29 -11.55 -5.65 -3.72
N ILE A 30 -10.25 -5.39 -3.76
CA ILE A 30 -9.24 -6.36 -4.20
C ILE A 30 -9.27 -7.62 -3.32
N VAL A 31 -9.28 -7.45 -1.99
CA VAL A 31 -9.35 -8.56 -1.04
C VAL A 31 -10.61 -9.39 -1.25
N ALA A 32 -11.76 -8.76 -1.47
CA ALA A 32 -13.01 -9.47 -1.76
C ALA A 32 -12.90 -10.27 -3.07
N VAL A 33 -12.50 -9.63 -4.16
CA VAL A 33 -12.39 -10.27 -5.49
C VAL A 33 -11.43 -11.46 -5.47
N PHE A 34 -10.20 -11.27 -4.97
CA PHE A 34 -9.23 -12.36 -4.92
C PHE A 34 -9.56 -13.40 -3.86
N GLY A 35 -10.24 -13.01 -2.78
CA GLY A 35 -10.76 -13.94 -1.79
C GLY A 35 -11.76 -14.96 -2.36
N PHE A 36 -12.54 -14.58 -3.38
CA PHE A 36 -13.49 -15.49 -4.05
C PHE A 36 -12.89 -16.21 -5.26
N ILE A 37 -12.02 -15.55 -6.04
CA ILE A 37 -11.50 -16.10 -7.30
C ILE A 37 -10.25 -16.96 -7.08
N ALA A 38 -9.40 -16.62 -6.11
CA ALA A 38 -8.15 -17.33 -5.87
C ALA A 38 -8.28 -18.28 -4.65
N PRO A 39 -8.31 -19.60 -4.85
CA PRO A 39 -8.57 -20.57 -3.77
C PRO A 39 -7.49 -20.56 -2.68
N ASN A 40 -6.27 -20.12 -3.01
CA ASN A 40 -5.15 -20.06 -2.07
C ASN A 40 -5.00 -18.70 -1.37
N PHE A 41 -5.91 -17.74 -1.62
CA PHE A 41 -5.75 -16.36 -1.17
C PHE A 41 -5.65 -16.23 0.36
N PHE A 42 -6.52 -16.92 1.09
CA PHE A 42 -6.55 -16.90 2.55
C PHE A 42 -5.66 -17.97 3.22
N THR A 43 -4.80 -18.64 2.45
CA THR A 43 -3.83 -19.58 3.05
C THR A 43 -2.82 -18.80 3.89
N GLU A 44 -2.36 -19.39 5.01
CA GLU A 44 -1.37 -18.78 5.89
C GLU A 44 -0.10 -18.40 5.12
N SER A 45 0.38 -19.30 4.24
CA SER A 45 1.55 -19.04 3.40
C SER A 45 1.38 -17.81 2.52
N ASN A 46 0.21 -17.64 1.88
CA ASN A 46 -0.05 -16.47 1.04
C ASN A 46 -0.21 -15.19 1.86
N LEU A 47 -0.93 -15.24 2.98
CA LEU A 47 -1.09 -14.09 3.89
C LEU A 47 0.26 -13.63 4.45
N LEU A 48 1.11 -14.56 4.88
CA LEU A 48 2.48 -14.28 5.32
C LEU A 48 3.33 -13.72 4.19
N ASN A 49 3.20 -14.24 2.97
CA ASN A 49 3.92 -13.74 1.80
C ASN A 49 3.51 -12.30 1.45
N ILE A 50 2.21 -11.99 1.42
CA ILE A 50 1.69 -10.65 1.18
C ILE A 50 2.18 -9.69 2.29
N THR A 51 2.05 -10.10 3.55
CA THR A 51 2.45 -9.28 4.69
C THR A 51 3.95 -9.02 4.69
N ARG A 52 4.78 -10.03 4.40
CA ARG A 52 6.25 -9.86 4.29
C ARG A 52 6.62 -8.88 3.19
N GLN A 53 6.00 -8.98 2.01
CA GLN A 53 6.22 -8.03 0.92
C GLN A 53 5.80 -6.60 1.31
N ALA A 54 4.65 -6.45 1.99
CA ALA A 54 4.20 -5.15 2.47
C ALA A 54 5.12 -4.56 3.56
N SER A 55 5.63 -5.40 4.48
CA SER A 55 6.50 -4.97 5.58
C SER A 55 7.75 -4.24 5.08
N ILE A 56 8.36 -4.70 3.98
CA ILE A 56 9.53 -4.04 3.37
C ILE A 56 9.18 -2.58 3.04
N ASN A 57 8.07 -2.35 2.33
CA ASN A 57 7.63 -1.02 1.95
C ASN A 57 7.22 -0.16 3.14
N ILE A 58 6.57 -0.73 4.16
CA ILE A 58 6.15 -0.01 5.37
C ILE A 58 7.37 0.49 6.16
N VAL A 59 8.35 -0.38 6.39
CA VAL A 59 9.60 -0.01 7.10
C VAL A 59 10.33 1.08 6.32
N LEU A 60 10.38 0.95 5.00
CA LEU A 60 10.99 1.94 4.13
C LEU A 60 10.29 3.30 4.22
N ALA A 61 8.97 3.30 4.08
CA ALA A 61 8.13 4.50 4.12
C ALA A 61 8.23 5.21 5.48
N ALA A 62 8.30 4.45 6.58
CA ALA A 62 8.53 5.00 7.91
C ALA A 62 9.89 5.74 7.98
N GLY A 63 10.96 5.13 7.49
CA GLY A 63 12.29 5.76 7.43
C GLY A 63 12.33 7.00 6.54
N MET A 64 11.73 6.93 5.35
CA MET A 64 11.62 8.07 4.43
C MET A 64 10.83 9.25 5.04
N THR A 65 9.83 8.97 5.88
CA THR A 65 9.07 10.02 6.57
C THR A 65 9.98 10.83 7.51
N PHE A 66 10.84 10.19 8.29
CA PHE A 66 11.80 10.89 9.16
C PHE A 66 12.78 11.74 8.36
N ILE A 67 13.31 11.20 7.26
CA ILE A 67 14.24 11.89 6.35
C ILE A 67 13.62 13.16 5.76
N ILE A 68 12.37 13.06 5.28
CA ILE A 68 11.65 14.21 4.72
C ILE A 68 11.42 15.28 5.80
N LEU A 69 11.03 14.86 7.02
CA LEU A 69 10.79 15.78 8.12
C LEU A 69 12.06 16.51 8.60
N THR A 70 13.25 15.89 8.46
CA THR A 70 14.52 16.53 8.81
C THR A 70 15.08 17.44 7.70
N GLY A 71 14.35 17.64 6.60
CA GLY A 71 14.76 18.49 5.48
C GLY A 71 15.83 17.88 4.58
N GLY A 72 16.16 16.61 4.80
CA GLY A 72 17.04 15.84 3.92
C GLY A 72 16.26 15.37 2.70
N ILE A 73 16.69 15.77 1.50
CA ILE A 73 16.25 15.13 0.24
C ILE A 73 17.09 13.86 0.05
N ASP A 74 17.10 12.97 1.04
CA ASP A 74 18.01 11.82 1.01
C ASP A 74 17.44 10.72 0.11
N LEU A 75 17.75 10.86 -1.18
CA LEU A 75 17.48 9.89 -2.23
C LEU A 75 18.33 8.60 -2.10
N SER A 76 19.26 8.53 -1.14
CA SER A 76 20.16 7.37 -0.98
C SER A 76 19.41 6.07 -0.63
N VAL A 77 18.26 6.14 0.04
CA VAL A 77 17.46 4.95 0.36
C VAL A 77 17.05 4.21 -0.91
N GLY A 78 16.69 4.94 -1.97
CA GLY A 78 16.33 4.36 -3.27
C GLY A 78 17.52 3.70 -3.98
N SER A 79 18.69 4.34 -3.96
CA SER A 79 19.90 3.77 -4.61
C SER A 79 20.47 2.58 -3.84
N ILE A 80 20.41 2.59 -2.50
CA ILE A 80 20.80 1.46 -1.64
C ILE A 80 19.89 0.26 -1.91
N LEU A 81 18.57 0.47 -1.98
CA LEU A 81 17.63 -0.61 -2.32
C LEU A 81 17.90 -1.20 -3.70
N GLY A 82 18.08 -0.35 -4.71
CA GLY A 82 18.37 -0.82 -6.07
C GLY A 82 19.65 -1.64 -6.12
N THR A 83 20.71 -1.15 -5.48
CA THR A 83 22.02 -1.84 -5.46
C THR A 83 21.94 -3.16 -4.70
N THR A 84 21.29 -3.19 -3.53
CA THR A 84 21.15 -4.40 -2.72
C THR A 84 20.23 -5.43 -3.38
N ALA A 85 19.19 -5.01 -4.09
CA ALA A 85 18.32 -5.91 -4.86
C ALA A 85 19.08 -6.61 -5.99
N VAL A 86 19.88 -5.86 -6.76
CA VAL A 86 20.72 -6.46 -7.82
C VAL A 86 21.77 -7.39 -7.21
N ALA A 87 22.43 -6.99 -6.12
CA ALA A 87 23.39 -7.84 -5.43
C ALA A 87 22.75 -9.14 -4.92
N ALA A 88 21.59 -9.05 -4.26
CA ALA A 88 20.84 -10.22 -3.78
C ALA A 88 20.39 -11.13 -4.92
N MET A 89 19.95 -10.56 -6.04
CA MET A 89 19.62 -11.31 -7.25
C MET A 89 20.84 -12.08 -7.78
N VAL A 90 21.99 -11.41 -7.92
CA VAL A 90 23.23 -12.05 -8.39
C VAL A 90 23.66 -13.18 -7.46
N VAL A 91 23.59 -12.97 -6.14
CA VAL A 91 23.89 -14.00 -5.14
C VAL A 91 22.89 -15.16 -5.22
N SER A 92 21.60 -14.90 -5.42
CA SER A 92 20.59 -15.95 -5.59
C SER A 92 20.78 -16.80 -6.85
N LEU A 93 21.51 -16.29 -7.84
CA LEU A 93 21.86 -17.01 -9.07
C LEU A 93 23.22 -17.72 -8.97
N SER A 94 24.00 -17.44 -7.92
CA SER A 94 25.20 -18.20 -7.57
C SER A 94 24.76 -19.52 -6.90
N PRO A 95 25.08 -20.69 -7.48
CA PRO A 95 24.77 -21.98 -6.85
C PRO A 95 25.55 -22.20 -5.55
#